data_AF-A0A8H3UNV5-F1
#
_entry.id   AF-A0A8H3UNV5-F1
#
_cell.length_a   1.000
_cell.length_b   1.000
_cell.length_c   1.000
_cell.angle_alpha   90.00
_cell.angle_beta   90.00
_cell.angle_gamma   90.00
#
_symmetry.space_group_name_H-M   'P 1'
#
loop_
_entity.id
_entity.type
_entity.pdbx_description
1 polymer ?
#
loop_
_entity_poly.entity_id
_entity_poly.type
_entity_poly.pdbx_seq_one_letter_code
_entity_poly.pdbx_strand_id
1 'polypeptide(L)'
;MSQIIPSSDQNGADTADRTSRKTADRPNFSLPAMSNNFRRFNARIGPVFVFQNRIINLFSWNTPSHTLSFLAIYSFICLEPSLVAVVPLAILLYFIMVPAFLIRHPPPPNLLPSDIDMYELGGPALAPAQKIKPAPELSKDFFRNMRDLQNSMDDFSILHDEVLKRLTPPTNFSNEALSSTLFISLFLTSLLLFVSAHLIPWRFVFLLGGWGAIGANHPTIQALLGTPAHSEQLATQEKEMTSQFNAFSIADTILDPAPEKREVEIYELQHRELYPSNAEWEPWVFTPSPYDPLTPAMVAGDRPKGTRFFEDVQPPKGWRWADKKWTLDLLSREWVEERCITGVEVEMEGERWVTDIKYDDDDEESIFSTSSKSVKSPAKGKDHVKGKSVEKNKIVTWEEGGGSHKLGEWRRRRWIRLVERVALTTGLKDDGKVIANE
;
A
#
# COMPACT_ATOMS: atom_id res chain seq x y z
N MET A 1 12.17 2.89 -1.84
CA MET A 1 10.79 2.70 -1.35
C MET A 1 10.22 4.10 -1.20
N SER A 2 9.44 4.57 -2.20
CA SER A 2 8.53 5.67 -1.91
C SER A 2 7.69 5.21 -0.73
N GLN A 3 7.62 6.04 0.30
CA GLN A 3 6.76 5.81 1.45
C GLN A 3 5.38 5.49 0.85
N ILE A 4 4.88 4.25 1.01
CA ILE A 4 3.50 3.89 0.66
C ILE A 4 2.65 4.57 1.72
N ILE A 5 2.58 5.89 1.63
CA ILE A 5 1.51 6.68 2.21
C ILE A 5 0.37 6.39 1.25
N PRO A 6 -0.73 5.77 1.70
CA PRO A 6 -1.91 5.68 0.85
C PRO A 6 -2.22 7.10 0.38
N SER A 7 -2.19 7.30 -0.94
CA SER A 7 -2.57 8.56 -1.58
C SER A 7 -3.92 8.96 -1.00
N SER A 8 -3.95 10.06 -0.26
CA SER A 8 -5.09 10.56 0.50
C SER A 8 -6.26 11.04 -0.37
N ASP A 9 -6.29 10.69 -1.66
CA ASP A 9 -7.23 11.20 -2.65
C ASP A 9 -8.23 10.13 -3.14
N GLN A 10 -8.47 9.07 -2.37
CA GLN A 10 -9.59 8.15 -2.64
C GLN A 10 -10.49 7.99 -1.41
N ASN A 11 -11.55 8.81 -1.41
CA ASN A 11 -12.89 8.60 -0.85
C ASN A 11 -13.03 8.07 0.59
N GLY A 12 -13.48 8.94 1.49
CA GLY A 12 -14.19 8.55 2.72
C GLY A 12 -14.05 9.58 3.85
N ALA A 13 -15.03 10.48 4.00
CA ALA A 13 -15.06 11.49 5.05
C ALA A 13 -15.16 10.93 6.50
N ASP A 14 -15.31 9.61 6.68
CA ASP A 14 -15.57 8.99 8.00
C ASP A 14 -14.34 8.38 8.69
N THR A 15 -13.20 8.22 8.01
CA THR A 15 -11.99 7.61 8.61
C THR A 15 -10.99 8.60 9.21
N ALA A 16 -11.16 9.91 8.97
CA ALA A 16 -10.24 10.94 9.47
C ALA A 16 -10.39 11.20 10.98
N ASP A 17 -11.57 10.96 11.56
CA ASP A 17 -11.93 11.55 12.85
C ASP A 17 -11.51 10.73 14.09
N ARG A 18 -11.17 9.44 13.91
CA ARG A 18 -10.68 8.58 15.00
C ARG A 18 -9.18 8.70 15.26
N THR A 19 -8.40 9.02 14.23
CA THR A 19 -6.94 9.19 14.33
C THR A 19 -6.56 10.60 14.80
N SER A 20 -7.47 11.57 14.64
CA SER A 20 -7.27 12.97 15.00
C SER A 20 -7.15 13.18 16.51
N ARG A 21 -7.96 12.50 17.34
CA ARG A 21 -7.99 12.78 18.80
C ARG A 21 -6.69 12.49 19.56
N LYS A 22 -5.91 11.46 19.17
CA LYS A 22 -4.58 11.21 19.76
C LYS A 22 -3.47 12.05 19.13
N THR A 23 -3.67 12.50 17.90
CA THR A 23 -2.71 13.34 17.17
C THR A 23 -2.86 14.82 17.54
N ALA A 24 -4.08 15.26 17.87
CA ALA A 24 -4.44 16.62 18.29
C ALA A 24 -3.80 17.04 19.61
N ASP A 25 -3.39 16.09 20.45
CA ASP A 25 -2.75 16.37 21.75
C ASP A 25 -1.23 16.63 21.61
N ARG A 26 -0.66 16.44 20.40
CA ARG A 26 0.74 16.75 20.11
C ARG A 26 0.84 18.15 19.50
N PRO A 27 1.76 19.00 19.95
CA PRO A 27 1.92 20.34 19.38
C PRO A 27 2.26 20.24 17.88
N ASN A 28 1.68 21.16 17.09
CA ASN A 28 2.01 21.31 15.68
C ASN A 28 3.52 21.53 15.50
N PHE A 29 4.03 21.09 14.34
CA PHE A 29 5.45 21.26 14.01
C PHE A 29 5.85 22.74 14.07
N SER A 30 6.88 23.03 14.87
CA SER A 30 7.50 24.35 14.90
C SER A 30 9.00 24.20 15.16
N LEU A 31 9.81 25.02 14.48
CA LEU A 31 11.26 25.02 14.64
C LEU A 31 11.71 25.26 16.09
N PRO A 32 11.08 26.16 16.87
CA PRO A 32 11.40 26.32 18.29
C PRO A 32 11.09 25.07 19.12
N ALA A 33 9.96 24.40 18.88
CA ALA A 33 9.62 23.17 19.59
C ALA A 33 10.59 22.04 19.22
N MET A 34 10.97 21.92 17.95
CA MET A 34 11.97 20.94 17.49
C MET A 34 13.32 21.17 18.18
N SER A 35 13.80 22.42 18.24
CA SER A 35 15.06 22.76 18.91
C SER A 35 15.04 22.46 20.42
N ASN A 36 13.94 22.80 21.10
CA ASN A 36 13.77 22.48 22.52
C ASN A 36 13.71 20.96 22.76
N ASN A 37 12.98 20.23 21.92
CA ASN A 37 12.92 18.77 21.99
C ASN A 37 14.28 18.12 21.71
N PHE A 38 15.02 18.63 20.73
CA PHE A 38 16.38 18.18 20.40
C PHE A 38 17.33 18.38 21.58
N ARG A 39 17.36 19.56 22.20
CA ARG A 39 18.18 19.82 23.40
C ARG A 39 17.85 18.86 24.54
N ARG A 40 16.55 18.66 24.80
CA ARG A 40 16.07 17.72 25.84
C ARG A 40 16.46 16.28 25.54
N PHE A 41 16.41 15.87 24.27
CA PHE A 41 16.81 14.54 23.83
C PHE A 41 18.34 14.35 23.95
N ASN A 42 19.12 15.27 23.39
CA ASN A 42 20.58 15.22 23.39
C ASN A 42 21.17 15.23 24.81
N ALA A 43 20.52 15.93 25.75
CA ALA A 43 20.91 15.93 27.15
C ALA A 43 20.68 14.58 27.88
N ARG A 44 19.85 13.68 27.32
CA ARG A 44 19.47 12.39 27.95
C ARG A 44 19.97 11.17 27.20
N ILE A 45 20.33 11.29 25.93
CA ILE A 45 20.69 10.14 25.08
C ILE A 45 22.07 9.54 25.39
N GLY A 46 22.95 10.26 26.08
CA GLY A 46 24.33 9.84 26.33
C GLY A 46 24.53 8.40 26.84
N PRO A 47 23.74 7.90 27.82
CA PRO A 47 23.84 6.50 28.26
C PRO A 47 23.59 5.48 27.15
N VAL A 48 22.72 5.78 26.18
CA VAL A 48 22.44 4.91 25.03
C VAL A 48 23.65 4.79 24.12
N PHE A 49 24.34 5.90 23.82
CA PHE A 49 25.57 5.87 23.03
C PHE A 49 26.72 5.16 23.75
N VAL A 50 26.83 5.31 25.08
CA VAL A 50 27.79 4.53 25.87
C VAL A 50 27.47 3.03 25.80
N PHE A 51 26.19 2.66 25.87
CA PHE A 51 25.75 1.28 25.73
C PHE A 51 26.04 0.72 24.33
N GLN A 52 25.73 1.49 23.28
CA GLN A 52 26.05 1.13 21.89
C GLN A 52 27.56 0.88 21.72
N ASN A 53 28.42 1.80 22.18
CA ASN A 53 29.87 1.61 22.10
C ASN A 53 30.36 0.40 22.90
N ARG A 54 29.74 0.10 24.05
CA ARG A 54 30.06 -1.12 24.82
C ARG A 54 29.68 -2.39 24.06
N ILE A 55 28.54 -2.40 23.38
CA ILE A 55 28.12 -3.54 22.53
C ILE A 55 29.08 -3.70 21.36
N ILE A 56 29.42 -2.61 20.66
CA ILE A 56 30.37 -2.65 19.54
C ILE A 56 31.71 -3.22 20.01
N ASN A 57 32.24 -2.73 21.13
CA ASN A 57 33.49 -3.22 21.71
C ASN A 57 33.41 -4.69 22.17
N LEU A 58 32.24 -5.14 22.62
CA LEU A 58 32.00 -6.52 23.02
C LEU A 58 32.04 -7.45 21.82
N PHE A 59 31.38 -7.08 20.71
CA PHE A 59 31.34 -7.90 19.50
C PHE A 59 32.60 -7.79 18.64
N SER A 60 33.38 -6.71 18.78
CA SER A 60 34.67 -6.54 18.09
C SER A 60 35.86 -7.20 18.81
N TRP A 61 35.62 -7.96 19.88
CA TRP A 61 36.65 -8.66 20.66
C TRP A 61 37.73 -7.77 21.28
N ASN A 62 37.45 -6.48 21.50
CA ASN A 62 38.44 -5.55 22.07
C ASN A 62 38.93 -6.00 23.47
N THR A 63 38.00 -6.52 24.29
CA THR A 63 38.33 -7.19 25.56
C THR A 63 37.82 -8.63 25.53
N PRO A 64 38.66 -9.62 25.14
CA PRO A 64 38.21 -10.97 24.86
C PRO A 64 37.61 -11.67 26.09
N SER A 65 38.05 -11.33 27.30
CA SER A 65 37.47 -11.85 28.55
C SER A 65 35.99 -11.51 28.71
N HIS A 66 35.57 -10.28 28.36
CA HIS A 66 34.18 -9.86 28.40
C HIS A 66 33.35 -10.56 27.32
N THR A 67 33.89 -10.69 26.11
CA THR A 67 33.22 -11.39 25.00
C THR A 67 33.04 -12.87 25.32
N LEU A 68 34.05 -13.55 25.84
CA LEU A 68 33.97 -14.94 26.27
C LEU A 68 32.98 -15.13 27.44
N SER A 69 32.97 -14.21 28.41
CA SER A 69 31.98 -14.24 29.51
C SER A 69 30.56 -14.09 28.98
N PHE A 70 30.35 -13.20 28.00
CA PHE A 70 29.05 -13.04 27.32
C PHE A 70 28.67 -14.32 26.54
N LEU A 71 29.59 -14.90 25.78
CA LEU A 71 29.38 -16.15 25.06
C LEU A 71 29.07 -17.33 25.99
N ALA A 72 29.69 -17.39 27.17
CA ALA A 72 29.38 -18.40 28.17
C ALA A 72 27.93 -18.26 28.67
N ILE A 73 27.50 -17.04 29.03
CA ILE A 73 26.11 -16.76 29.43
C ILE A 73 25.14 -17.08 28.29
N TYR A 74 25.47 -16.66 27.06
CA TYR A 74 24.69 -16.97 25.86
C TYR A 74 24.53 -18.48 25.65
N SER A 75 25.60 -19.26 25.86
CA SER A 75 25.57 -20.72 25.75
C SER A 75 24.60 -21.34 26.76
N PHE A 76 24.58 -20.87 28.01
CA PHE A 76 23.61 -21.32 29.01
C PHE A 76 22.17 -21.02 28.60
N ILE A 77 21.91 -19.83 28.05
CA ILE A 77 20.59 -19.42 27.58
C ILE A 77 20.14 -20.27 26.38
N CYS A 78 21.04 -20.60 25.45
CA CYS A 78 20.70 -21.46 24.30
C CYS A 78 20.46 -22.91 24.69
N LEU A 79 21.19 -23.45 25.66
CA LEU A 79 21.03 -24.83 26.14
C LEU A 79 19.74 -25.01 26.94
N GLU A 80 19.36 -24.02 27.75
CA GLU A 80 18.15 -24.03 28.57
C GLU A 80 17.30 -22.77 28.34
N PRO A 81 16.40 -22.77 27.35
CA PRO A 81 15.66 -21.57 26.94
C PRO A 81 14.69 -21.05 28.02
N SER A 82 14.35 -21.86 29.02
CA SER A 82 13.51 -21.42 30.15
C SER A 82 14.18 -20.30 30.98
N LEU A 83 15.52 -20.19 30.94
CA LEU A 83 16.27 -19.10 31.59
C LEU A 83 15.88 -17.71 31.05
N VAL A 84 15.41 -17.60 29.81
CA VAL A 84 15.04 -16.30 29.21
C VAL A 84 14.00 -15.56 30.05
N ALA A 85 13.09 -16.29 30.73
CA ALA A 85 12.11 -15.68 31.63
C ALA A 85 12.73 -15.07 32.89
N VAL A 86 13.86 -15.62 33.36
CA VAL A 86 14.55 -15.19 34.59
C VAL A 86 15.56 -14.08 34.30
N VAL A 87 16.17 -14.06 33.11
CA VAL A 87 17.16 -13.06 32.67
C VAL A 87 16.73 -11.60 32.95
N PRO A 88 15.52 -11.12 32.59
CA PRO A 88 15.15 -9.72 32.85
C PRO A 88 15.09 -9.39 34.35
N LEU A 89 14.64 -10.33 35.19
CA LEU A 89 14.62 -10.16 36.65
C LEU A 89 16.05 -10.14 37.22
N ALA A 90 16.91 -11.03 36.74
CA ALA A 90 18.32 -11.06 37.13
C ALA A 90 19.03 -9.76 36.74
N ILE A 91 18.74 -9.20 35.55
CA ILE A 91 19.29 -7.92 35.11
C ILE A 91 18.83 -6.78 36.02
N LEU A 92 17.53 -6.71 36.33
CA LEU A 92 16.99 -5.70 37.23
C LEU A 92 17.63 -5.78 38.61
N LEU A 93 17.78 -6.98 39.16
CA LEU A 93 18.37 -7.15 40.48
C LEU A 93 19.87 -6.83 40.47
N TYR A 94 20.64 -7.47 39.59
CA TYR A 94 22.10 -7.42 39.66
C TYR A 94 22.71 -6.17 39.02
N PHE A 95 22.15 -5.66 37.92
CA PHE A 95 22.73 -4.51 37.21
C PHE A 95 22.05 -3.17 37.53
N ILE A 96 20.84 -3.18 38.11
CA ILE A 96 20.12 -1.95 38.48
C ILE A 96 20.04 -1.81 40.01
N MET A 97 19.42 -2.77 40.70
CA MET A 97 19.14 -2.65 42.14
C MET A 97 20.40 -2.77 43.01
N VAL A 98 21.26 -3.77 42.77
CA VAL A 98 22.50 -3.96 43.56
C VAL A 98 23.44 -2.75 43.45
N PRO A 99 23.78 -2.22 42.26
CA PRO A 99 24.62 -1.02 42.16
C PRO A 99 23.95 0.21 42.78
N ALA A 100 22.64 0.39 42.58
CA ALA A 100 21.91 1.50 43.21
C ALA A 100 21.93 1.40 44.74
N PHE A 101 21.87 0.18 45.28
CA PHE A 101 22.00 -0.08 46.70
C PHE A 101 23.41 0.21 47.23
N LEU A 102 24.45 -0.26 46.54
CA LEU A 102 25.85 -0.03 46.92
C LEU A 102 26.25 1.45 46.87
N ILE A 103 25.71 2.22 45.92
CA ILE A 103 25.92 3.68 45.88
C ILE A 103 25.25 4.38 47.07
N ARG A 104 24.09 3.87 47.50
CA ARG A 104 23.35 4.39 48.65
C ARG A 104 23.99 4.03 50.00
N HIS A 105 24.65 2.87 50.06
CA HIS A 105 25.34 2.32 51.23
C HIS A 105 26.79 1.97 50.87
N PRO A 106 27.67 2.98 50.69
CA PRO A 106 29.06 2.73 50.33
C PRO A 106 29.80 1.98 51.47
N PRO A 107 30.72 1.06 51.13
CA PRO A 107 31.54 0.40 52.13
C PRO A 107 32.48 1.41 52.82
N PRO A 108 32.74 1.25 54.13
CA PRO A 108 33.68 2.11 54.84
C PRO A 108 35.10 1.96 54.28
N PRO A 109 35.90 3.05 54.26
CA PRO A 109 37.18 3.11 53.55
C PRO A 109 38.30 2.22 54.13
N ASN A 110 38.15 1.68 55.35
CA ASN A 110 39.15 0.85 56.01
C ASN A 110 38.51 -0.45 56.50
N LEU A 111 38.75 -1.57 55.82
CA LEU A 111 38.39 -2.90 56.28
C LEU A 111 39.67 -3.71 56.51
N LEU A 112 39.88 -4.17 57.74
CA LEU A 112 40.82 -5.25 58.03
C LEU A 112 40.12 -6.60 57.75
N PRO A 113 40.83 -7.65 57.32
CA PRO A 113 40.23 -8.93 56.89
C PRO A 113 39.35 -9.62 57.94
N SER A 114 39.50 -9.26 59.22
CA SER A 114 38.78 -9.80 60.37
C SER A 114 37.38 -9.19 60.60
N ASP A 115 37.02 -8.09 59.94
CA ASP A 115 35.74 -7.38 60.16
C ASP A 115 34.69 -7.68 59.07
N ILE A 116 34.97 -8.60 58.15
CA ILE A 116 34.06 -8.97 57.05
C ILE A 116 32.77 -9.61 57.59
N ASP A 117 32.86 -10.33 58.71
CA ASP A 117 31.72 -11.00 59.34
C ASP A 117 30.79 -10.03 60.11
N MET A 118 31.21 -8.78 60.34
CA MET A 118 30.43 -7.75 61.03
C MET A 118 30.06 -6.59 60.07
N TYR A 119 29.75 -6.92 58.82
CA TYR A 119 29.13 -5.96 57.90
C TYR A 119 27.65 -5.78 58.29
N GLU A 120 27.39 -5.08 59.40
CA GLU A 120 26.04 -4.66 59.75
C GLU A 120 25.56 -3.66 58.68
N LEU A 121 24.84 -4.18 57.69
CA LEU A 121 24.06 -3.44 56.70
C LEU A 121 22.90 -2.62 57.35
N GLY A 122 22.92 -2.48 58.67
CA GLY A 122 21.97 -1.75 59.49
C GLY A 122 22.47 -0.32 59.70
N GLY A 123 21.98 0.59 58.86
CA GLY A 123 22.22 2.02 59.03
C GLY A 123 21.32 2.85 58.12
N PRO A 124 21.02 4.11 58.48
CA PRO A 124 20.30 5.01 57.59
C PRO A 124 21.09 5.21 56.29
N ALA A 125 20.37 5.47 55.19
CA ALA A 125 20.99 5.68 53.88
C ALA A 125 22.01 6.83 53.91
N LEU A 126 23.26 6.55 53.55
CA LEU A 126 24.39 7.47 53.64
C LEU A 126 24.44 8.46 52.47
N ALA A 127 23.97 8.06 51.28
CA ALA A 127 23.91 8.91 50.09
C ALA A 127 22.46 9.18 49.65
N PRO A 128 22.15 10.38 49.10
CA PRO A 128 20.83 10.69 48.56
C PRO A 128 20.53 9.83 47.33
N ALA A 129 19.25 9.53 47.11
CA ALA A 129 18.82 8.76 45.94
C ALA A 129 19.25 9.46 44.63
N GLN A 130 20.06 8.77 43.84
CA GLN A 130 20.60 9.32 42.61
C GLN A 130 19.49 9.46 41.55
N LYS A 131 19.25 10.69 41.11
CA LYS A 131 18.43 10.99 39.93
C LYS A 131 19.36 11.12 38.74
N ILE A 132 19.08 10.44 37.62
CA ILE A 132 19.82 10.62 36.38
C ILE A 132 19.64 12.07 35.95
N LYS A 133 20.68 12.89 36.13
CA LYS A 133 20.64 14.30 35.75
C LYS A 133 20.84 14.39 34.23
N PRO A 134 20.03 15.19 33.51
CA PRO A 134 20.35 15.49 32.12
C PRO A 134 21.70 16.20 32.05
N ALA A 135 22.48 15.90 31.00
CA ALA A 135 23.75 16.56 30.78
C ALA A 135 23.53 18.08 30.68
N PRO A 136 24.37 18.91 31.33
CA PRO A 136 24.23 20.35 31.23
C PRO A 136 24.35 20.77 29.78
N GLU A 137 23.50 21.71 29.38
CA GLU A 137 23.53 22.28 28.04
C GLU A 137 24.90 22.97 27.85
N LEU A 138 25.54 22.77 26.69
CA LEU A 138 26.91 23.21 26.38
C LEU A 138 28.04 22.49 27.14
N SER A 139 27.76 21.40 27.87
CA SER A 139 28.82 20.56 28.43
C SER A 139 29.59 19.77 27.36
N LYS A 140 30.81 19.32 27.69
CA LYS A 140 31.60 18.43 26.82
C LYS A 140 30.81 17.18 26.40
N ASP A 141 30.07 16.59 27.34
CA ASP A 141 29.24 15.41 27.08
C ASP A 141 28.04 15.75 26.19
N PHE A 142 27.45 16.93 26.32
CA PHE A 142 26.41 17.41 25.41
C PHE A 142 26.93 17.51 23.97
N PHE A 143 28.14 18.05 23.76
CA PHE A 143 28.76 18.11 22.43
C PHE A 143 29.17 16.73 21.90
N ARG A 144 29.61 15.81 22.77
CA ARG A 144 29.90 14.43 22.38
C ARG A 144 28.64 13.71 21.92
N ASN A 145 27.56 13.80 22.70
CA ASN A 145 26.26 13.23 22.33
C ASN A 145 25.76 13.82 21.00
N MET A 146 25.98 15.10 20.74
CA MET A 146 25.57 15.74 19.50
C MET A 146 26.33 15.19 18.28
N ARG A 147 27.63 14.91 18.44
CA ARG A 147 28.43 14.24 17.40
C ARG A 147 27.95 12.80 17.17
N ASP A 148 27.76 12.05 18.24
CA ASP A 148 27.33 10.65 18.16
C ASP A 148 25.93 10.55 17.51
N LEU A 149 25.06 11.51 17.80
CA LEU A 149 23.74 11.64 17.16
C LEU A 149 23.86 11.92 15.67
N GLN A 150 24.72 12.86 15.25
CA GLN A 150 24.95 13.15 13.83
C GLN A 150 25.41 11.91 13.08
N ASN A 151 26.41 11.19 13.64
CA ASN A 151 26.89 9.94 13.04
C ASN A 151 25.79 8.89 12.97
N SER A 152 24.99 8.73 14.03
CA SER A 152 23.87 7.77 14.03
C SER A 152 22.78 8.11 13.01
N MET A 153 22.57 9.38 12.67
CA MET A 153 21.62 9.79 11.62
C MET A 153 22.15 9.41 10.23
N ASP A 154 23.45 9.55 10.01
CA ASP A 154 24.12 9.13 8.77
C ASP A 154 24.13 7.60 8.65
N ASP A 155 24.53 6.90 9.72
CA ASP A 155 24.54 5.43 9.81
C ASP A 155 23.15 4.84 9.51
N PHE A 156 22.09 5.45 10.04
CA PHE A 156 20.71 5.03 9.75
C PHE A 156 20.39 5.17 8.27
N SER A 157 20.78 6.27 7.63
CA SER A 157 20.49 6.55 6.23
C SER A 157 21.23 5.56 5.32
N ILE A 158 22.52 5.33 5.58
CA ILE A 158 23.34 4.36 4.85
C ILE A 158 22.79 2.94 5.03
N LEU A 159 22.46 2.54 6.26
CA LEU A 159 21.91 1.23 6.55
C LEU A 159 20.56 1.04 5.85
N HIS A 160 19.69 2.04 5.93
CA HIS A 160 18.39 2.02 5.26
C HIS A 160 18.57 1.82 3.75
N ASP A 161 19.40 2.63 3.10
CA ASP A 161 19.60 2.55 1.66
C ASP A 161 20.24 1.22 1.23
N GLU A 162 21.17 0.67 2.01
CA GLU A 162 21.79 -0.62 1.74
C GLU A 162 20.80 -1.79 1.95
N VAL A 163 19.96 -1.73 2.99
CA VAL A 163 18.86 -2.69 3.19
C VAL A 163 17.90 -2.63 2.01
N LEU A 164 17.52 -1.42 1.56
CA LEU A 164 16.64 -1.27 0.41
C LEU A 164 17.27 -1.79 -0.87
N LYS A 165 18.56 -1.55 -1.10
CA LYS A 165 19.28 -2.04 -2.28
C LYS A 165 19.27 -3.57 -2.36
N ARG A 166 19.31 -4.26 -1.21
CA ARG A 166 19.30 -5.73 -1.14
C ARG A 166 17.89 -6.32 -1.17
N LEU A 167 16.93 -5.72 -0.46
CA LEU A 167 15.58 -6.25 -0.33
C LEU A 167 14.66 -5.84 -1.49
N THR A 168 14.76 -4.61 -2.00
CA THR A 168 13.79 -4.09 -2.99
C THR A 168 13.77 -4.89 -4.29
N PRO A 169 14.91 -5.21 -4.94
CA PRO A 169 14.88 -5.92 -6.22
C PRO A 169 14.18 -7.29 -6.17
N PRO A 170 14.42 -8.17 -5.16
CA PRO A 170 13.72 -9.45 -5.06
C PRO A 170 12.30 -9.38 -4.51
N THR A 171 11.92 -8.34 -3.75
CA THR A 171 10.59 -8.27 -3.11
C THR A 171 9.58 -7.41 -3.88
N ASN A 172 10.03 -6.53 -4.77
CA ASN A 172 9.16 -5.57 -5.46
C ASN A 172 8.55 -6.13 -6.76
N PHE A 173 8.74 -7.43 -7.06
CA PHE A 173 8.25 -8.07 -8.28
C PHE A 173 8.69 -7.37 -9.59
N SER A 174 9.79 -6.60 -9.55
CA SER A 174 10.31 -5.93 -10.75
C SER A 174 10.79 -6.93 -11.80
N ASN A 175 11.35 -8.06 -11.34
CA ASN A 175 11.51 -9.27 -12.13
C ASN A 175 10.53 -10.29 -11.58
N GLU A 176 9.40 -10.45 -12.26
CA GLU A 176 8.30 -11.30 -11.81
C GLU A 176 8.74 -12.76 -11.66
N ALA A 177 9.53 -13.27 -12.60
CA ALA A 177 10.06 -14.64 -12.55
C ALA A 177 10.96 -14.89 -11.31
N LEU A 178 11.93 -14.01 -11.05
CA LEU A 178 12.83 -14.13 -9.89
C LEU A 178 12.05 -14.03 -8.58
N SER A 179 11.20 -13.01 -8.47
CA SER A 179 10.46 -12.72 -7.24
C SER A 179 9.43 -13.82 -6.93
N SER A 180 8.77 -14.37 -7.96
CA SER A 180 7.83 -15.49 -7.83
C SER A 180 8.54 -16.79 -7.45
N THR A 181 9.68 -17.09 -8.07
CA THR A 181 10.51 -18.26 -7.72
C THR A 181 11.01 -18.15 -6.26
N LEU A 182 11.46 -16.97 -5.85
CA LEU A 182 11.85 -16.70 -4.47
C LEU A 182 10.67 -16.87 -3.51
N PHE A 183 9.48 -16.36 -3.87
CA PHE A 183 8.28 -16.52 -3.07
C PHE A 183 7.90 -18.00 -2.89
N ILE A 184 7.85 -18.76 -3.98
CA ILE A 184 7.51 -20.19 -3.95
C ILE A 184 8.57 -20.97 -3.16
N SER A 185 9.85 -20.72 -3.38
CA SER A 185 10.92 -21.40 -2.62
C SER A 185 10.88 -21.06 -1.13
N LEU A 186 10.62 -19.80 -0.74
CA LEU A 186 10.41 -19.42 0.66
C LEU A 186 9.16 -20.07 1.27
N PHE A 187 8.07 -20.16 0.51
CA PHE A 187 6.85 -20.80 0.97
C PHE A 187 7.04 -22.31 1.19
N LEU A 188 7.67 -23.00 0.23
CA LEU A 188 7.95 -24.43 0.34
C LEU A 188 8.95 -24.73 1.45
N THR A 189 10.01 -23.92 1.61
CA THR A 189 10.95 -24.07 2.73
C THR A 189 10.27 -23.79 4.07
N SER A 190 9.34 -22.82 4.15
CA SER A 190 8.54 -22.59 5.35
C SER A 190 7.67 -23.81 5.70
N LEU A 191 7.01 -24.41 4.72
CA LEU A 191 6.22 -25.63 4.90
C LEU A 191 7.09 -26.81 5.36
N LEU A 192 8.25 -26.98 4.73
CA LEU A 192 9.22 -28.02 5.09
C LEU A 192 9.70 -27.82 6.54
N LEU A 193 10.13 -26.61 6.89
CA LEU A 193 10.57 -26.27 8.24
C LEU A 193 9.47 -26.47 9.27
N PHE A 194 8.21 -26.16 8.95
CA PHE A 194 7.09 -26.38 9.87
C PHE A 194 6.94 -27.86 10.23
N VAL A 195 7.06 -28.76 9.25
CA VAL A 195 6.99 -30.22 9.49
C VAL A 195 8.26 -30.74 10.17
N SER A 196 9.44 -30.32 9.71
CA SER A 196 10.72 -30.81 10.21
C SER A 196 11.24 -30.09 11.45
N ALA A 197 10.53 -29.08 11.98
CA ALA A 197 10.99 -28.26 13.10
C ALA A 197 11.35 -29.10 14.33
N HIS A 198 10.60 -30.15 14.61
CA HIS A 198 10.85 -31.02 15.78
C HIS A 198 12.11 -31.89 15.65
N LEU A 199 12.59 -32.14 14.42
CA LEU A 199 13.81 -32.91 14.15
C LEU A 199 15.08 -32.07 14.32
N ILE A 200 14.95 -30.74 14.17
CA ILE A 200 16.07 -29.82 14.24
C ILE A 200 16.34 -29.48 15.71
N PRO A 201 17.54 -29.75 16.24
CA PRO A 201 17.87 -29.38 17.60
C PRO A 201 18.17 -27.87 17.68
N TRP A 202 17.12 -27.04 17.71
CA TRP A 202 17.21 -25.58 17.69
C TRP A 202 18.16 -24.99 18.74
N ARG A 203 18.27 -25.63 19.90
CA ARG A 203 19.21 -25.26 20.97
C ARG A 203 20.66 -25.17 20.46
N PHE A 204 21.10 -26.19 19.73
CA PHE A 204 22.45 -26.22 19.16
C PHE A 204 22.59 -25.33 17.93
N VAL A 205 21.53 -25.20 17.13
CA VAL A 205 21.53 -24.29 15.97
C VAL A 205 21.75 -22.84 16.42
N PHE A 206 21.01 -22.38 17.43
CA PHE A 206 21.21 -21.04 17.98
C PHE A 206 22.58 -20.91 18.65
N LEU A 207 23.01 -21.91 19.43
CA LEU A 207 24.33 -21.88 20.07
C LEU A 207 25.45 -21.75 19.03
N LEU A 208 25.52 -22.66 18.06
CA LEU A 208 26.55 -22.66 17.03
C LEU A 208 26.45 -21.43 16.12
N GLY A 209 25.22 -21.02 15.79
CA GLY A 209 24.98 -19.81 14.99
C GLY A 209 25.46 -18.54 15.68
N GLY A 210 25.12 -18.34 16.96
CA GLY A 210 25.58 -17.18 17.73
C GLY A 210 27.09 -17.18 17.98
N TRP A 211 27.68 -18.35 18.28
CA TRP A 211 29.14 -18.50 18.37
C TRP A 211 29.83 -18.21 17.04
N GLY A 212 29.28 -18.70 15.93
CA GLY A 212 29.79 -18.45 14.58
C GLY A 212 29.73 -16.97 14.22
N ALA A 213 28.59 -16.31 14.46
CA ALA A 213 28.39 -14.90 14.15
C ALA A 213 29.33 -13.99 14.97
N ILE A 214 29.47 -14.24 16.28
CA ILE A 214 30.36 -13.43 17.12
C ILE A 214 31.83 -13.80 16.84
N GLY A 215 32.13 -15.07 16.64
CA GLY A 215 33.46 -15.56 16.28
C GLY A 215 33.96 -14.97 14.95
N ALA A 216 33.09 -14.84 13.94
CA ALA A 216 33.44 -14.22 12.66
C ALA A 216 33.90 -12.76 12.80
N ASN A 217 33.47 -12.05 13.84
CA ASN A 217 33.91 -10.69 14.14
C ASN A 217 35.27 -10.62 14.87
N HIS A 218 35.93 -11.74 15.13
CA HIS A 218 37.26 -11.75 15.72
C HIS A 218 38.29 -11.10 14.77
N PRO A 219 39.20 -10.23 15.25
CA PRO A 219 40.10 -9.46 14.39
C PRO A 219 41.00 -10.33 13.49
N THR A 220 41.40 -11.52 13.94
CA THR A 220 42.19 -12.44 13.08
C THR A 220 41.35 -13.05 11.95
N ILE A 221 40.06 -13.32 12.21
CA ILE A 221 39.14 -13.86 11.20
C ILE A 221 38.75 -12.76 10.24
N GLN A 222 38.46 -11.55 10.72
CA GLN A 222 38.22 -10.37 9.87
C GLN A 222 39.45 -10.05 9.00
N ALA A 223 40.67 -10.16 9.54
CA ALA A 223 41.89 -9.99 8.75
C ALA A 223 42.04 -11.07 7.67
N LEU A 224 41.66 -12.33 7.96
CA LEU A 224 41.68 -13.42 7.00
C LEU A 224 40.60 -13.26 5.92
N LEU A 225 39.37 -12.91 6.31
CA LEU A 225 38.23 -12.68 5.40
C LEU A 225 38.44 -11.45 4.51
N GLY A 226 39.08 -10.42 5.05
CA GLY A 226 39.45 -9.21 4.32
C GLY A 226 40.65 -9.39 3.39
N THR A 227 41.27 -10.59 3.31
CA THR A 227 42.29 -10.85 2.30
C THR A 227 41.65 -10.79 0.90
N PRO A 228 42.27 -10.05 -0.05
CA PRO A 228 41.66 -9.82 -1.35
C PRO A 228 41.36 -11.14 -2.08
N ALA A 229 42.26 -12.13 -1.97
CA ALA A 229 42.08 -13.45 -2.56
C ALA A 229 40.80 -14.16 -2.07
N HIS A 230 40.48 -14.09 -0.77
CA HIS A 230 39.27 -14.73 -0.25
C HIS A 230 38.01 -13.95 -0.63
N SER A 231 38.07 -12.61 -0.59
CA SER A 231 36.94 -11.77 -0.97
C SER A 231 36.56 -11.93 -2.46
N GLU A 232 37.55 -12.10 -3.34
CA GLU A 232 37.31 -12.37 -4.77
C GLU A 232 36.70 -13.75 -5.00
N GLN A 233 37.15 -14.76 -4.25
CA GLN A 233 36.55 -16.11 -4.28
C GLN A 233 35.09 -16.10 -3.82
N LEU A 234 34.78 -15.39 -2.73
CA LEU A 234 33.39 -15.25 -2.26
C LEU A 234 32.53 -14.49 -3.28
N ALA A 235 33.04 -13.39 -3.82
CA ALA A 235 32.30 -12.60 -4.82
C ALA A 235 32.04 -13.36 -6.12
N THR A 236 32.97 -14.23 -6.55
CA THR A 236 32.77 -15.08 -7.72
C THR A 236 31.75 -16.17 -7.45
N GLN A 237 31.81 -16.82 -6.28
CA GLN A 237 30.82 -17.82 -5.87
C GLN A 237 29.41 -17.21 -5.73
N GLU A 238 29.27 -16.03 -5.13
CA GLU A 238 28.00 -15.32 -5.02
C GLU A 238 27.44 -14.97 -6.40
N LYS A 239 28.27 -14.47 -7.32
CA LYS A 239 27.86 -14.19 -8.70
C LYS A 239 27.45 -15.46 -9.45
N GLU A 240 28.15 -16.56 -9.23
CA GLU A 240 27.81 -17.84 -9.83
C GLU A 240 26.47 -18.36 -9.32
N MET A 241 26.26 -18.39 -7.99
CA MET A 241 24.99 -18.83 -7.39
C MET A 241 23.82 -17.95 -7.81
N THR A 242 24.00 -16.63 -7.82
CA THR A 242 22.95 -15.70 -8.26
C THR A 242 22.64 -15.84 -9.74
N SER A 243 23.65 -16.05 -10.59
CA SER A 243 23.47 -16.33 -12.02
C SER A 243 22.72 -17.64 -12.26
N GLN A 244 23.10 -18.71 -11.56
CA GLN A 244 22.42 -20.00 -11.65
C GLN A 244 20.97 -19.92 -11.19
N PHE A 245 20.71 -19.23 -10.07
CA PHE A 245 19.35 -19.01 -9.57
C PHE A 245 18.51 -18.18 -10.54
N ASN A 246 19.09 -17.13 -11.13
CA ASN A 246 18.40 -16.32 -12.13
C ASN A 246 18.09 -17.14 -13.39
N ALA A 247 19.04 -17.93 -13.88
CA ALA A 247 18.83 -18.82 -15.02
C ALA A 247 17.73 -19.85 -14.76
N PHE A 248 17.71 -20.45 -13.56
CA PHE A 248 16.64 -21.34 -13.12
C PHE A 248 15.27 -20.62 -13.09
N SER A 249 15.22 -19.41 -12.50
CA SER A 249 13.97 -18.65 -12.41
C SER A 249 13.38 -18.28 -13.77
N ILE A 250 14.23 -17.99 -14.76
CA ILE A 250 13.80 -17.65 -16.12
C ILE A 250 13.34 -18.89 -16.89
N ALA A 251 14.00 -20.04 -16.67
CA ALA A 251 13.67 -21.28 -17.39
C ALA A 251 12.32 -21.88 -16.92
N ASP A 252 12.02 -21.81 -15.63
CA ASP A 252 10.87 -22.50 -15.03
C ASP A 252 9.59 -21.63 -15.02
N THR A 253 9.74 -20.30 -15.09
CA THR A 253 8.59 -19.38 -14.98
C THR A 253 8.19 -18.80 -16.33
N ILE A 254 7.38 -19.55 -17.11
CA ILE A 254 6.68 -19.03 -18.29
C ILE A 254 5.48 -18.22 -17.80
N LEU A 255 5.66 -16.91 -17.72
CA LEU A 255 4.75 -15.95 -17.06
C LEU A 255 4.04 -15.01 -18.02
N ASP A 256 4.09 -15.24 -19.33
CA ASP A 256 3.30 -14.47 -20.29
C ASP A 256 1.94 -15.17 -20.51
N PRO A 257 0.90 -14.92 -19.68
CA PRO A 257 -0.44 -15.14 -20.18
C PRO A 257 -0.62 -14.26 -21.42
N ALA A 258 -1.38 -14.75 -22.41
CA ALA A 258 -1.78 -13.90 -23.52
C ALA A 258 -2.36 -12.59 -22.94
N PRO A 259 -1.93 -11.41 -23.42
CA PRO A 259 -2.34 -10.14 -22.84
C PRO A 259 -3.86 -10.10 -22.80
N GLU A 260 -4.42 -9.75 -21.65
CA GLU A 260 -5.86 -9.68 -21.46
C GLU A 260 -6.45 -8.80 -22.55
N LYS A 261 -7.39 -9.36 -23.32
CA LYS A 261 -8.09 -8.63 -24.37
C LYS A 261 -9.47 -8.25 -23.86
N ARG A 262 -9.82 -6.98 -23.99
CA ARG A 262 -11.16 -6.45 -23.69
C ARG A 262 -11.72 -5.73 -24.90
N GLU A 263 -13.03 -5.72 -24.99
CA GLU A 263 -13.76 -4.91 -25.95
C GLU A 263 -13.97 -3.53 -25.36
N VAL A 264 -13.66 -2.50 -26.14
CA VAL A 264 -13.87 -1.12 -25.74
C VAL A 264 -14.91 -0.53 -26.67
N GLU A 265 -15.89 0.14 -26.09
CA GLU A 265 -17.01 0.73 -26.83
C GLU A 265 -16.93 2.26 -26.90
N ILE A 266 -17.45 2.79 -28.01
CA ILE A 266 -17.68 4.22 -28.20
C ILE A 266 -18.98 4.43 -28.98
N TYR A 267 -19.70 5.50 -28.66
CA TYR A 267 -20.95 5.84 -29.31
C TYR A 267 -20.76 7.00 -30.26
N GLU A 268 -21.21 6.83 -31.49
CA GLU A 268 -21.33 7.92 -32.43
C GLU A 268 -22.70 8.57 -32.29
N LEU A 269 -22.72 9.86 -31.98
CA LEU A 269 -23.92 10.66 -31.89
C LEU A 269 -24.15 11.44 -33.16
N GLN A 270 -25.40 11.44 -33.61
CA GLN A 270 -25.89 12.34 -34.63
C GLN A 270 -27.09 13.12 -34.11
N HIS A 271 -27.16 14.36 -34.55
CA HIS A 271 -28.18 15.31 -34.12
C HIS A 271 -28.99 15.75 -35.33
N ARG A 272 -30.29 15.94 -35.14
CA ARG A 272 -31.21 16.47 -36.14
C ARG A 272 -32.10 17.53 -35.51
N GLU A 273 -32.27 18.66 -36.18
CA GLU A 273 -33.22 19.69 -35.76
C GLU A 273 -34.67 19.20 -35.93
N LEU A 274 -35.52 19.43 -34.92
CA LEU A 274 -36.94 19.03 -34.96
C LEU A 274 -37.76 19.76 -36.05
N TYR A 275 -37.31 20.96 -36.44
CA TYR A 275 -37.99 21.80 -37.42
C TYR A 275 -36.95 22.40 -38.37
N PRO A 276 -37.07 22.18 -39.70
CA PRO A 276 -38.15 21.51 -40.44
C PRO A 276 -38.13 19.97 -40.32
N SER A 277 -39.30 19.32 -40.42
CA SER A 277 -39.46 17.86 -40.27
C SER A 277 -38.63 16.99 -41.25
N ASN A 278 -38.07 17.60 -42.30
CA ASN A 278 -37.19 16.96 -43.28
C ASN A 278 -35.69 17.25 -43.02
N ALA A 279 -35.32 17.71 -41.82
CA ALA A 279 -33.93 17.89 -41.47
C ALA A 279 -33.14 16.58 -41.60
N GLU A 280 -31.93 16.66 -42.15
CA GLU A 280 -31.03 15.53 -42.28
C GLU A 280 -30.28 15.30 -40.96
N TRP A 281 -29.81 14.07 -40.74
CA TRP A 281 -29.02 13.74 -39.56
C TRP A 281 -27.58 14.21 -39.73
N GLU A 282 -27.12 15.07 -38.83
CA GLU A 282 -25.76 15.61 -38.86
C GLU A 282 -24.84 14.87 -37.88
N PRO A 283 -23.62 14.49 -38.29
CA PRO A 283 -22.65 13.88 -37.40
C PRO A 283 -22.16 14.88 -36.35
N TRP A 284 -22.30 14.52 -35.07
CA TRP A 284 -21.99 15.43 -33.97
C TRP A 284 -20.66 15.09 -33.29
N VAL A 285 -20.61 13.98 -32.54
CA VAL A 285 -19.45 13.64 -31.71
C VAL A 285 -19.42 12.14 -31.34
N PHE A 286 -18.22 11.61 -31.11
CA PHE A 286 -17.98 10.31 -30.50
C PHE A 286 -17.81 10.44 -28.99
N THR A 287 -18.66 9.76 -28.22
CA THR A 287 -18.70 9.84 -26.75
C THR A 287 -18.53 8.44 -26.13
N PRO A 288 -17.88 8.33 -24.96
CA PRO A 288 -17.72 7.05 -24.28
C PRO A 288 -19.01 6.60 -23.57
N SER A 289 -19.95 7.53 -23.31
CA SER A 289 -21.27 7.22 -22.77
C SER A 289 -22.34 7.25 -23.87
N PRO A 290 -23.42 6.46 -23.73
CA PRO A 290 -24.49 6.37 -24.73
C PRO A 290 -25.29 7.67 -24.92
N TYR A 291 -25.20 8.63 -24.00
CA TYR A 291 -25.96 9.90 -24.05
C TYR A 291 -27.45 9.64 -24.27
N ASP A 292 -28.03 8.83 -23.38
CA ASP A 292 -29.45 8.47 -23.36
C ASP A 292 -30.31 9.50 -22.61
N PRO A 293 -31.65 9.46 -22.73
CA PRO A 293 -32.54 10.41 -22.06
C PRO A 293 -32.43 10.48 -20.55
N LEU A 294 -31.94 9.41 -19.91
CA LEU A 294 -31.74 9.34 -18.48
C LEU A 294 -30.30 9.71 -18.08
N THR A 295 -29.38 9.89 -19.03
CA THR A 295 -28.02 10.33 -18.75
C THR A 295 -28.04 11.73 -18.12
N PRO A 296 -27.34 11.95 -16.99
CA PRO A 296 -27.33 13.23 -16.29
C PRO A 296 -26.91 14.42 -17.17
N ALA A 297 -26.01 14.22 -18.13
CA ALA A 297 -25.59 15.25 -19.06
C ALA A 297 -26.76 15.75 -19.94
N MET A 298 -27.63 14.84 -20.39
CA MET A 298 -28.78 15.20 -21.20
C MET A 298 -29.87 15.87 -20.35
N VAL A 299 -30.14 15.35 -19.15
CA VAL A 299 -31.09 15.94 -18.19
C VAL A 299 -30.67 17.35 -17.74
N ALA A 300 -29.36 17.60 -17.63
CA ALA A 300 -28.81 18.91 -17.30
C ALA A 300 -28.76 19.88 -18.50
N GLY A 301 -29.03 19.42 -19.72
CA GLY A 301 -28.85 20.20 -20.94
C GLY A 301 -27.38 20.45 -21.32
N ASP A 302 -26.46 19.66 -20.76
CA ASP A 302 -25.04 19.73 -21.06
C ASP A 302 -24.73 19.08 -22.42
N ARG A 303 -23.78 19.67 -23.14
CA ARG A 303 -23.31 19.13 -24.42
C ARG A 303 -22.55 17.81 -24.21
N PRO A 304 -22.72 16.81 -25.10
CA PRO A 304 -21.99 15.56 -25.01
C PRO A 304 -20.49 15.81 -25.12
N LYS A 305 -19.72 15.21 -24.20
CA LYS A 305 -18.26 15.30 -24.18
C LYS A 305 -17.69 14.19 -25.06
N GLY A 306 -16.87 14.56 -26.03
CA GLY A 306 -16.47 13.63 -27.08
C GLY A 306 -15.44 14.21 -28.06
N THR A 307 -14.99 13.38 -29.00
CA THR A 307 -14.13 13.78 -30.13
C THR A 307 -14.91 13.78 -31.43
N ARG A 308 -14.47 14.54 -32.43
CA ARG A 308 -15.15 14.60 -33.74
C ARG A 308 -14.74 13.48 -34.68
N PHE A 309 -13.57 12.88 -34.47
CA PHE A 309 -13.00 11.85 -35.34
C PHE A 309 -12.62 10.60 -34.54
N PHE A 310 -12.74 9.43 -35.17
CA PHE A 310 -12.30 8.15 -34.62
C PHE A 310 -10.80 8.09 -34.32
N GLU A 311 -10.00 8.83 -35.07
CA GLU A 311 -8.54 8.86 -34.94
C GLU A 311 -8.09 9.51 -33.62
N ASP A 312 -8.93 10.39 -33.06
CA ASP A 312 -8.65 11.08 -31.81
C ASP A 312 -8.99 10.24 -30.57
N VAL A 313 -9.65 9.09 -30.75
CA VAL A 313 -10.07 8.20 -29.66
C VAL A 313 -8.87 7.42 -29.14
N GLN A 314 -8.56 7.62 -27.86
CA GLN A 314 -7.46 6.93 -27.20
C GLN A 314 -7.95 5.70 -26.44
N PRO A 315 -7.13 4.64 -26.36
CA PRO A 315 -7.47 3.48 -25.55
C PRO A 315 -7.50 3.86 -24.05
N PRO A 316 -8.21 3.09 -23.22
CA PRO A 316 -8.23 3.29 -21.78
C PRO A 316 -6.82 3.27 -21.15
N LYS A 317 -6.67 3.91 -19.99
CA LYS A 317 -5.37 3.97 -19.29
C LYS A 317 -4.90 2.56 -18.95
N GLY A 318 -3.77 2.14 -19.52
CA GLY A 318 -3.20 0.79 -19.31
C GLY A 318 -3.53 -0.20 -20.41
N TRP A 319 -4.11 0.28 -21.51
CA TRP A 319 -4.53 -0.52 -22.65
C TRP A 319 -3.94 0.03 -23.94
N ARG A 320 -3.67 -0.86 -24.92
CA ARG A 320 -3.35 -0.48 -26.30
C ARG A 320 -4.34 -1.15 -27.26
N TRP A 321 -4.54 -0.56 -28.43
CA TRP A 321 -5.37 -1.16 -29.47
C TRP A 321 -4.76 -2.48 -29.96
N ALA A 322 -5.50 -3.59 -29.82
CA ALA A 322 -5.12 -4.88 -30.38
C ALA A 322 -5.50 -4.95 -31.87
N ASP A 323 -6.68 -4.41 -32.21
CA ASP A 323 -7.20 -4.37 -33.58
C ASP A 323 -6.88 -3.07 -34.30
N LYS A 324 -6.83 -3.13 -35.65
CA LYS A 324 -6.52 -1.96 -36.50
C LYS A 324 -7.72 -1.08 -36.80
N LYS A 325 -8.94 -1.60 -36.70
CA LYS A 325 -10.17 -0.92 -37.15
C LYS A 325 -11.26 -1.04 -36.09
N TRP A 326 -12.11 -0.02 -36.03
CA TRP A 326 -13.38 -0.08 -35.30
C TRP A 326 -14.37 -0.96 -36.05
N THR A 327 -15.10 -1.80 -35.32
CA THR A 327 -16.17 -2.63 -35.86
C THR A 327 -17.51 -2.10 -35.37
N LEU A 328 -18.48 -2.02 -36.28
CA LEU A 328 -19.85 -1.66 -35.91
C LEU A 328 -20.45 -2.81 -35.10
N ASP A 329 -21.05 -2.49 -33.96
CA ASP A 329 -21.78 -3.49 -33.20
C ASP A 329 -23.12 -3.79 -33.86
N LEU A 330 -23.36 -5.08 -34.09
CA LEU A 330 -24.59 -5.55 -34.72
C LEU A 330 -25.70 -5.89 -33.72
N LEU A 331 -25.39 -5.87 -32.42
CA LEU A 331 -26.28 -6.30 -31.35
C LEU A 331 -26.92 -5.08 -30.67
N SER A 332 -27.48 -4.18 -31.49
CA SER A 332 -28.06 -2.91 -31.03
C SER A 332 -29.17 -3.08 -29.99
N ARG A 333 -29.92 -4.18 -30.10
CA ARG A 333 -30.91 -4.58 -29.10
C ARG A 333 -30.24 -4.93 -27.78
N GLU A 334 -29.32 -5.89 -27.79
CA GLU A 334 -28.79 -6.51 -26.57
C GLU A 334 -28.20 -5.50 -25.60
N TRP A 335 -27.45 -4.51 -26.10
CA TRP A 335 -26.87 -3.48 -25.21
C TRP A 335 -27.88 -2.45 -24.70
N VAL A 336 -28.95 -2.18 -25.46
CA VAL A 336 -30.06 -1.33 -25.00
C VAL A 336 -30.83 -2.06 -23.90
N GLU A 337 -31.05 -3.37 -24.03
CA GLU A 337 -31.73 -4.18 -23.02
C GLU A 337 -30.87 -4.35 -21.76
N GLU A 338 -29.59 -4.70 -21.92
CA GLU A 338 -28.64 -4.89 -20.82
C GLU A 338 -28.51 -3.62 -19.97
N ARG A 339 -28.49 -2.45 -20.61
CA ARG A 339 -28.37 -1.14 -19.94
C ARG A 339 -29.72 -0.54 -19.52
N CYS A 340 -30.83 -1.24 -19.76
CA CYS A 340 -32.18 -0.80 -19.40
C CYS A 340 -32.52 0.62 -19.91
N ILE A 341 -32.06 0.96 -21.13
CA ILE A 341 -32.27 2.30 -21.69
C ILE A 341 -33.71 2.44 -22.14
N THR A 342 -34.45 3.40 -21.58
CA THR A 342 -35.87 3.60 -21.89
C THR A 342 -36.14 4.76 -22.85
N GLY A 343 -37.22 4.68 -23.62
CA GLY A 343 -37.69 5.80 -24.45
C GLY A 343 -36.96 5.93 -25.78
N VAL A 344 -36.56 4.80 -26.34
CA VAL A 344 -35.67 4.72 -27.50
C VAL A 344 -36.20 3.68 -28.50
N GLU A 345 -36.12 3.99 -29.79
CA GLU A 345 -36.46 3.11 -30.91
C GLU A 345 -35.17 2.50 -31.49
N VAL A 346 -35.15 1.17 -31.64
CA VAL A 346 -34.00 0.44 -32.17
C VAL A 346 -34.24 0.05 -33.62
N GLU A 347 -33.41 0.56 -34.52
CA GLU A 347 -33.40 0.17 -35.92
C GLU A 347 -32.75 -1.22 -36.08
N MET A 348 -33.52 -2.20 -36.56
CA MET A 348 -33.06 -3.59 -36.72
C MET A 348 -32.48 -3.85 -38.13
N GLU A 349 -32.85 -3.04 -39.13
CA GLU A 349 -32.44 -3.19 -40.52
C GLU A 349 -31.45 -2.08 -40.92
N GLY A 350 -30.33 -2.43 -41.56
CA GLY A 350 -29.34 -1.44 -42.02
C GLY A 350 -28.22 -1.12 -41.01
N GLU A 351 -28.05 0.17 -40.71
CA GLU A 351 -26.91 0.72 -39.94
C GLU A 351 -27.07 0.67 -38.42
N ARG A 352 -28.22 0.17 -37.94
CA ARG A 352 -28.53 -0.11 -36.52
C ARG A 352 -28.46 1.11 -35.61
N TRP A 353 -29.09 2.19 -36.04
CA TRP A 353 -29.23 3.38 -35.21
C TRP A 353 -30.22 3.16 -34.06
N VAL A 354 -29.91 3.78 -32.94
CA VAL A 354 -30.73 3.78 -31.73
C VAL A 354 -31.17 5.22 -31.50
N THR A 355 -32.46 5.51 -31.75
CA THR A 355 -32.99 6.88 -31.85
C THR A 355 -33.90 7.21 -30.68
N ASP A 356 -33.81 8.42 -30.13
CA ASP A 356 -34.71 8.86 -29.08
C ASP A 356 -36.16 8.98 -29.56
N ILE A 357 -37.13 8.64 -28.72
CA ILE A 357 -38.55 8.83 -28.99
C ILE A 357 -38.96 10.20 -28.46
N LYS A 358 -39.63 10.99 -29.30
CA LYS A 358 -40.26 12.24 -28.88
C LYS A 358 -41.68 11.97 -28.38
N TYR A 359 -41.93 12.30 -27.13
CA TYR A 359 -43.28 12.38 -26.57
C TYR A 359 -43.85 13.78 -26.84
N ASP A 360 -45.15 13.89 -27.10
CA ASP A 360 -45.81 15.19 -27.20
C ASP A 360 -46.05 15.76 -25.77
N ASP A 361 -46.06 17.08 -25.61
CA ASP A 361 -46.06 17.79 -24.30
C ASP A 361 -47.20 17.37 -23.33
N ASP A 362 -48.28 16.76 -23.84
CA ASP A 362 -49.38 16.22 -23.03
C ASP A 362 -48.99 14.94 -22.23
N ASP A 363 -47.86 14.29 -22.57
CA ASP A 363 -47.38 13.05 -21.94
C ASP A 363 -46.13 13.24 -21.03
N GLU A 364 -45.45 14.40 -21.07
CA GLU A 364 -44.22 14.66 -20.30
C GLU A 364 -44.44 14.69 -18.78
N GLU A 365 -45.60 15.15 -18.29
CA GLU A 365 -45.94 15.17 -16.86
C GLU A 365 -46.02 13.76 -16.22
N SER A 366 -46.11 12.70 -17.04
CA SER A 366 -46.28 11.32 -16.56
C SER A 366 -44.97 10.64 -16.13
N ILE A 367 -43.82 11.11 -16.61
CA ILE A 367 -42.52 10.47 -16.39
C ILE A 367 -41.96 10.78 -14.99
N PHE A 368 -42.08 12.03 -14.52
CA PHE A 368 -41.46 12.45 -13.26
C PHE A 368 -42.25 12.07 -11.99
N SER A 369 -43.55 11.74 -12.13
CA SER A 369 -44.44 11.55 -10.97
C SER A 369 -44.47 10.12 -10.42
N THR A 370 -43.85 9.14 -11.10
CA THR A 370 -44.04 7.71 -10.75
C THR A 370 -42.88 7.10 -9.94
N SER A 371 -41.75 7.80 -9.78
CA SER A 371 -40.57 7.31 -9.03
C SER A 371 -40.66 7.55 -7.50
N SER A 372 -41.64 8.32 -7.02
CA SER A 372 -41.74 8.74 -5.60
C SER A 372 -42.98 8.24 -4.87
N LYS A 373 -43.30 6.93 -4.92
CA LYS A 373 -44.29 6.36 -3.99
C LYS A 373 -43.66 5.84 -2.71
N SER A 374 -43.56 6.76 -1.75
CA SER A 374 -43.35 6.47 -0.33
C SER A 374 -44.49 5.60 0.23
N VAL A 375 -44.09 4.61 1.02
CA VAL A 375 -44.95 3.69 1.77
C VAL A 375 -45.70 4.47 2.87
N LYS A 376 -47.04 4.48 2.84
CA LYS A 376 -47.87 4.79 4.02
C LYS A 376 -49.09 3.86 4.12
N SER A 377 -49.26 3.35 5.33
CA SER A 377 -50.28 2.40 5.82
C SER A 377 -51.71 2.99 5.89
N PRO A 378 -52.76 2.18 6.13
CA PRO A 378 -54.11 2.46 5.65
C PRO A 378 -55.02 3.15 6.69
N ALA A 379 -55.92 4.01 6.23
CA ALA A 379 -57.09 4.42 7.02
C ALA A 379 -58.32 4.72 6.13
N LYS A 380 -59.42 4.08 6.52
CA LYS A 380 -60.85 4.18 6.12
C LYS A 380 -61.35 5.54 5.64
N GLY A 381 -62.17 5.51 4.59
CA GLY A 381 -63.18 6.52 4.28
C GLY A 381 -63.92 6.21 2.97
N LYS A 382 -65.24 6.03 3.04
CA LYS A 382 -66.16 5.75 1.93
C LYS A 382 -66.29 6.96 0.99
N ASP A 383 -66.34 6.74 -0.33
CA ASP A 383 -67.57 6.96 -1.11
C ASP A 383 -67.44 6.53 -2.58
N HIS A 384 -68.57 6.09 -3.12
CA HIS A 384 -68.78 5.61 -4.48
C HIS A 384 -68.85 6.76 -5.49
N VAL A 385 -68.04 6.73 -6.57
CA VAL A 385 -68.45 7.24 -7.90
C VAL A 385 -67.85 6.35 -9.01
N LYS A 386 -68.72 6.00 -9.96
CA LYS A 386 -68.47 5.14 -11.13
C LYS A 386 -67.52 5.80 -12.15
N GLY A 387 -66.49 5.04 -12.54
CA GLY A 387 -66.23 4.63 -13.93
C GLY A 387 -65.88 5.69 -14.98
N LYS A 388 -64.57 5.89 -15.18
CA LYS A 388 -63.96 5.87 -16.51
C LYS A 388 -62.54 5.32 -16.35
N SER A 389 -62.26 4.16 -16.94
CA SER A 389 -60.98 3.49 -16.90
C SER A 389 -59.93 4.36 -17.58
N VAL A 390 -59.06 4.99 -16.79
CA VAL A 390 -57.78 5.53 -17.27
C VAL A 390 -56.93 4.31 -17.61
N GLU A 391 -56.74 4.09 -18.90
CA GLU A 391 -55.76 3.15 -19.43
C GLU A 391 -54.40 3.63 -18.90
N LYS A 392 -53.78 2.81 -18.04
CA LYS A 392 -52.45 3.10 -17.51
C LYS A 392 -51.49 3.08 -18.69
N ASN A 393 -50.99 4.25 -19.10
CA ASN A 393 -49.89 4.37 -20.04
C ASN A 393 -48.71 3.56 -19.51
N LYS A 394 -48.51 2.40 -20.14
CA LYS A 394 -47.38 1.51 -19.92
C LYS A 394 -46.20 2.23 -20.54
N ILE A 395 -45.26 2.71 -19.72
CA ILE A 395 -43.98 3.23 -20.20
C ILE A 395 -43.36 2.13 -21.06
N VAL A 396 -43.20 2.40 -22.35
CA VAL A 396 -42.60 1.45 -23.28
C VAL A 396 -41.09 1.54 -23.11
N THR A 397 -40.46 0.42 -22.77
CA THR A 397 -39.03 0.32 -22.50
C THR A 397 -38.23 0.65 -23.77
N TRP A 398 -38.47 -0.06 -24.87
CA TRP A 398 -37.95 0.22 -26.20
C TRP A 398 -38.83 -0.48 -27.24
N GLU A 399 -38.88 0.04 -28.46
CA GLU A 399 -39.68 -0.55 -29.55
C GLU A 399 -38.83 -0.97 -30.75
N GLU A 400 -39.21 -2.08 -31.39
CA GLU A 400 -38.65 -2.52 -32.67
C GLU A 400 -39.16 -1.59 -33.78
N GLY A 401 -38.25 -1.06 -34.60
CA GLY A 401 -38.49 0.01 -35.58
C GLY A 401 -39.66 -0.19 -36.56
N GLY A 402 -40.88 0.01 -36.09
CA GLY A 402 -42.14 -0.05 -36.85
C GLY A 402 -42.60 1.30 -37.37
N GLY A 403 -41.89 2.39 -37.08
CA GLY A 403 -42.13 3.72 -37.66
C GLY A 403 -43.43 4.42 -37.20
N SER A 404 -44.02 3.98 -36.09
CA SER A 404 -45.27 4.56 -35.57
C SER A 404 -45.06 5.81 -34.69
N HIS A 405 -43.83 6.05 -34.22
CA HIS A 405 -43.50 7.10 -33.26
C HIS A 405 -42.75 8.28 -33.89
N LYS A 406 -42.89 9.46 -33.29
CA LYS A 406 -42.10 10.64 -33.70
C LYS A 406 -40.68 10.48 -33.17
N LEU A 407 -39.71 10.47 -34.08
CA LEU A 407 -38.28 10.43 -33.73
C LEU A 407 -37.83 11.77 -33.11
N GLY A 408 -37.02 11.67 -32.06
CA GLY A 408 -36.40 12.77 -31.34
C GLY A 408 -35.22 13.41 -32.08
N GLU A 409 -34.48 14.23 -31.33
CA GLU A 409 -33.34 15.04 -31.83
C GLU A 409 -32.05 14.25 -31.96
N TRP A 410 -31.90 13.18 -31.18
CA TRP A 410 -30.64 12.44 -31.05
C TRP A 410 -30.79 10.99 -31.52
N ARG A 411 -29.78 10.52 -32.23
CA ARG A 411 -29.58 9.10 -32.51
C ARG A 411 -28.13 8.70 -32.23
N ARG A 412 -27.94 7.45 -31.85
CA ARG A 412 -26.63 6.90 -31.49
C ARG A 412 -26.40 5.54 -32.10
N ARG A 413 -25.14 5.22 -32.39
CA ARG A 413 -24.71 3.88 -32.79
C ARG A 413 -23.44 3.48 -32.04
N ARG A 414 -23.35 2.20 -31.69
CA ARG A 414 -22.25 1.64 -30.91
C ARG A 414 -21.15 1.08 -31.82
N TRP A 415 -19.92 1.48 -31.55
CA TRP A 415 -18.71 0.97 -32.19
C TRP A 415 -17.85 0.27 -31.14
N ILE A 416 -17.27 -0.86 -31.51
CA ILE A 416 -16.44 -1.68 -30.63
C ILE A 416 -15.05 -1.83 -31.25
N ARG A 417 -14.02 -1.92 -30.40
CA ARG A 417 -12.66 -2.27 -30.81
C ARG A 417 -11.93 -3.00 -29.70
N LEU A 418 -11.18 -4.04 -30.05
CA LEU A 418 -10.39 -4.78 -29.06
C LEU A 418 -9.16 -4.00 -28.60
N VAL A 419 -8.96 -4.01 -27.30
CA VAL A 419 -7.75 -3.54 -26.63
C VAL A 419 -7.06 -4.70 -25.93
N GLU A 420 -5.74 -4.59 -25.77
CA GLU A 420 -4.93 -5.50 -24.99
C GLU A 420 -4.23 -4.77 -23.84
N ARG A 421 -4.14 -5.42 -22.69
CA ARG A 421 -3.56 -4.84 -21.47
C ARG A 421 -2.05 -4.66 -21.61
N VAL A 422 -1.54 -3.50 -21.19
CA VAL A 422 -0.11 -3.14 -21.25
C VAL A 422 0.34 -2.55 -19.93
N ALA A 423 1.59 -2.83 -19.55
CA ALA A 423 2.22 -2.18 -18.40
C ALA A 423 2.22 -0.65 -18.58
N LEU A 424 1.68 0.07 -17.60
CA LEU A 424 1.65 1.52 -17.59
C LEU A 424 3.08 2.07 -17.47
N THR A 425 3.61 2.60 -18.56
CA THR A 425 4.81 3.44 -18.49
C THR A 425 4.41 4.78 -17.88
N THR A 426 4.91 5.07 -16.69
CA THR A 426 4.68 6.33 -15.97
C THR A 426 5.18 7.51 -16.80
N GLY A 427 4.28 8.19 -17.54
CA GLY A 427 4.67 9.33 -18.38
C GLY A 427 3.58 9.93 -19.28
N LEU A 428 2.44 9.28 -19.49
CA LEU A 428 1.36 9.87 -20.29
C LEU A 428 0.58 10.89 -19.44
N LYS A 429 0.83 12.18 -19.69
CA LYS A 429 0.00 13.29 -19.22
C LYS A 429 -1.44 13.07 -19.69
N ASP A 430 -2.37 13.42 -18.83
CA ASP A 430 -3.80 13.38 -19.12
C ASP A 430 -4.12 14.52 -20.11
N ASP A 431 -4.09 14.22 -21.40
CA ASP A 431 -4.22 15.22 -22.47
C ASP A 431 -5.67 15.72 -22.67
N GLY A 432 -6.59 15.42 -21.73
CA GLY A 432 -7.99 15.83 -21.79
C GLY A 432 -8.76 15.24 -22.98
N LYS A 433 -8.18 14.23 -23.65
CA LYS A 433 -8.78 13.52 -24.77
C LYS A 433 -9.75 12.46 -24.27
N VAL A 434 -10.70 12.11 -25.12
CA VAL A 434 -11.77 11.17 -24.79
C VAL A 434 -11.19 9.78 -24.72
N ILE A 435 -11.32 9.21 -23.52
CA ILE A 435 -10.93 7.84 -23.20
C ILE A 435 -12.17 7.00 -23.44
N ALA A 436 -12.06 5.98 -24.28
CA ALA A 436 -13.15 5.04 -24.50
C ALA A 436 -13.41 4.21 -23.21
N ASN A 437 -14.64 3.72 -23.04
CA ASN A 437 -15.01 2.97 -21.83
C ASN A 437 -14.66 1.48 -21.98
N GLU A 438 -14.16 0.88 -20.90
CA GLU A 438 -13.93 -0.57 -20.77
C GLU A 438 -15.21 -1.37 -20.65
#